data_AF-A0ABD0VGB7-F1
#
_entry.id   AF-A0ABD0VGB7-F1
#
_cell.length_a   1.000
_cell.length_b   1.000
_cell.length_c   1.000
_cell.angle_alpha   90.00
_cell.angle_beta   90.00
_cell.angle_gamma   90.00
#
_symmetry.space_group_name_H-M   'P 1'
#
loop_
_entity.id
_entity.type
_entity.pdbx_description
1 polymer ?
#
loop_
_entity_poly.entity_id
_entity_poly.type
_entity_poly.pdbx_seq_one_letter_code
_entity_poly.pdbx_strand_id
1 'polypeptide(L)'
;MLSRQLMGEDLDGLSIKELQNLENQLEKSLQVIQQKKDQILINEAQELNQKIAHMQRENMELYKMINLCRQENMDLNKKVNATKGFKGGSTSTNSGSPVTIYLELSPPQQKISGMHEDFPTLG
;
A
#
# COMPACT_ATOMS: atom_id res chain seq x y z
N MET A 1 12.71 14.52 43.38
CA MET A 1 13.37 13.35 44.00
C MET A 1 12.96 12.06 43.30
N LEU A 2 11.68 11.65 43.35
CA LEU A 2 11.23 10.38 42.73
C LEU A 2 11.50 10.27 41.21
N SER A 3 11.29 11.34 40.43
CA SER A 3 11.60 11.34 39.00
C SER A 3 13.09 11.15 38.69
N ARG A 4 13.97 11.62 39.58
CA ARG A 4 15.43 11.45 39.45
C ARG A 4 15.81 10.00 39.74
N GLN A 5 15.21 9.41 40.78
CA GLN A 5 15.39 7.99 41.11
C GLN A 5 14.91 7.06 39.99
N LEU A 6 13.76 7.34 39.37
CA LEU A 6 13.29 6.60 38.20
C LEU A 6 14.22 6.71 36.98
N MET A 7 15.06 7.75 36.93
CA MET A 7 16.10 7.92 35.91
C MET A 7 17.46 7.33 36.34
N GLY A 8 17.55 6.70 37.52
CA GLY A 8 18.79 6.15 38.06
C GLY A 8 19.69 7.16 38.78
N GLU A 9 19.16 8.34 39.11
CA GLU A 9 19.86 9.39 39.85
C GLU A 9 19.42 9.44 41.33
N ASP A 10 20.24 9.99 42.24
CA ASP A 10 19.94 10.08 43.69
C ASP A 10 19.55 8.74 44.34
N LEU A 11 20.29 7.68 44.02
CA LEU A 11 20.07 6.36 44.61
C LEU A 11 20.73 6.20 45.99
N ASP A 12 21.61 7.14 46.34
CA ASP A 12 22.31 7.17 47.62
C ASP A 12 21.29 7.33 48.76
N GLY A 13 21.23 6.34 49.65
CA GLY A 13 20.30 6.30 50.78
C GLY A 13 19.10 5.36 50.60
N LEU A 14 18.93 4.74 49.44
CA LEU A 14 17.97 3.64 49.26
C LEU A 14 18.53 2.33 49.84
N SER A 15 17.68 1.57 50.51
CA SER A 15 18.00 0.19 50.87
C SER A 15 17.97 -0.73 49.65
N ILE A 16 18.62 -1.89 49.74
CA ILE A 16 18.61 -2.93 48.69
C ILE A 16 17.17 -3.28 48.26
N LYS A 17 16.24 -3.35 49.21
CA LYS A 17 14.84 -3.68 48.94
C LYS A 17 14.13 -2.59 48.13
N GLU A 18 14.43 -1.33 48.41
CA GLU A 18 13.84 -0.19 47.68
C GLU A 18 14.43 -0.07 46.27
N LEU A 19 15.75 -0.30 46.12
CA LEU A 19 16.41 -0.42 44.81
C LEU A 19 15.81 -1.55 43.97
N GLN A 20 15.62 -2.74 44.55
CA GLN A 20 14.99 -3.86 43.86
C GLN A 20 13.54 -3.57 43.46
N ASN A 21 12.79 -2.86 44.31
CA ASN A 21 11.41 -2.45 43.96
C ASN A 21 11.39 -1.43 42.81
N LEU A 22 12.33 -0.48 42.82
CA LEU A 22 12.50 0.52 41.78
C LEU A 22 12.86 -0.13 40.43
N GLU A 23 13.80 -1.07 40.44
CA GLU A 23 14.20 -1.87 39.27
C GLU A 23 13.00 -2.65 38.70
N ASN A 24 12.28 -3.39 39.55
CA ASN A 24 11.08 -4.13 39.14
C ASN A 24 10.00 -3.22 38.55
N GLN A 25 9.83 -2.00 39.08
CA GLN A 25 8.87 -1.04 38.56
C GLN A 25 9.30 -0.54 37.17
N LEU A 26 10.57 -0.21 36.99
CA LEU A 26 11.12 0.24 35.72
C LEU A 26 11.03 -0.87 34.67
N GLU A 27 11.41 -2.10 35.01
CA GLU A 27 11.33 -3.27 34.13
C GLU A 27 9.89 -3.50 33.64
N LYS A 28 8.92 -3.54 34.55
CA LYS A 28 7.50 -3.70 34.19
C LYS A 28 7.01 -2.55 33.29
N SER A 29 7.36 -1.31 33.63
CA SER A 29 6.93 -0.15 32.83
C SER A 29 7.54 -0.18 31.43
N LEU A 30 8.80 -0.59 31.30
CA LEU A 30 9.50 -0.74 30.04
C LEU A 30 8.86 -1.85 29.19
N GLN A 31 8.54 -2.99 29.80
CA GLN A 31 7.86 -4.09 29.12
C GLN A 31 6.51 -3.65 28.54
N VAL A 32 5.71 -2.91 29.31
CA VAL A 32 4.42 -2.37 28.83
C VAL A 32 4.62 -1.38 27.68
N ILE A 33 5.61 -0.50 27.78
CA ILE A 33 5.94 0.46 26.71
C ILE A 33 6.36 -0.28 25.44
N GLN A 34 7.20 -1.30 25.56
CA GLN A 34 7.68 -2.09 24.43
C GLN A 34 6.52 -2.83 23.76
N GLN A 35 5.68 -3.52 24.52
CA GLN A 35 4.49 -4.19 24.01
C GLN A 35 3.56 -3.22 23.28
N LYS A 36 3.32 -2.04 23.84
CA LYS A 36 2.48 -1.02 23.21
C LYS A 36 3.09 -0.49 21.92
N LYS A 37 4.40 -0.25 21.91
CA LYS A 37 5.13 0.18 20.71
C LYS A 37 5.01 -0.88 19.61
N ASP A 38 5.26 -2.13 19.95
CA ASP A 38 5.23 -3.25 18.99
C ASP A 38 3.81 -3.44 18.44
N GLN A 39 2.78 -3.38 19.30
CA GLN A 39 1.39 -3.46 18.85
C GLN A 39 1.01 -2.33 17.88
N ILE A 40 1.44 -1.09 18.15
CA ILE A 40 1.20 0.05 17.26
C ILE A 40 1.87 -0.18 15.90
N LEU A 41 3.15 -0.58 15.90
CA LEU A 41 3.91 -0.82 14.67
C LEU A 41 3.32 -1.96 13.85
N ILE A 42 2.90 -3.05 14.50
CA ILE A 42 2.24 -4.18 13.82
C ILE A 42 0.92 -3.73 13.20
N ASN A 43 0.10 -2.97 13.94
CA ASN A 43 -1.17 -2.46 13.43
C ASN A 43 -0.95 -1.54 12.22
N GLU A 44 0.00 -0.61 12.30
CA GLU A 44 0.33 0.30 11.19
C GLU A 44 0.84 -0.48 9.97
N ALA A 45 1.69 -1.48 10.16
CA ALA A 45 2.15 -2.34 9.07
C ALA A 45 0.98 -3.11 8.42
N GLN A 46 0.03 -3.61 9.22
CA GLN A 46 -1.15 -4.30 8.72
C GLN A 46 -2.07 -3.35 7.92
N GLU A 47 -2.33 -2.15 8.43
CA GLU A 47 -3.13 -1.13 7.75
C GLU A 47 -2.51 -0.73 6.41
N LEU A 48 -1.19 -0.52 6.37
CA LEU A 48 -0.46 -0.21 5.14
C LEU A 48 -0.55 -1.36 4.13
N ASN A 49 -0.38 -2.61 4.58
CA ASN A 49 -0.53 -3.78 3.72
C ASN A 49 -1.95 -3.91 3.14
N GLN A 50 -2.98 -3.65 3.94
CA GLN A 50 -4.37 -3.64 3.46
C GLN A 50 -4.58 -2.55 2.40
N LYS A 51 -4.02 -1.35 2.62
CA LYS A 51 -4.08 -0.25 1.66
C LYS A 51 -3.38 -0.60 0.34
N ILE A 52 -2.21 -1.24 0.41
CA ILE A 52 -1.50 -1.71 -0.78
C ILE A 52 -2.36 -2.73 -1.54
N ALA A 53 -2.91 -3.74 -0.86
CA ALA A 53 -3.76 -4.74 -1.48
C ALA A 53 -5.01 -4.12 -2.12
N HIS A 54 -5.62 -3.12 -1.47
CA HIS A 54 -6.75 -2.37 -2.03
C HIS A 54 -6.37 -1.65 -3.32
N MET A 55 -5.31 -0.86 -3.30
CA MET A 55 -4.84 -0.11 -4.47
C MET A 55 -4.43 -1.05 -5.61
N GLN A 56 -3.81 -2.19 -5.31
CA GLN A 56 -3.48 -3.21 -6.33
C GLN A 56 -4.73 -3.77 -7.01
N ARG A 57 -5.79 -4.03 -6.23
CA ARG A 57 -7.07 -4.50 -6.76
C ARG A 57 -7.73 -3.45 -7.65
N GLU A 58 -7.85 -2.22 -7.18
CA GLU A 58 -8.42 -1.11 -7.96
C GLU A 58 -7.65 -0.88 -9.25
N ASN A 59 -6.32 -0.89 -9.17
CA ASN A 59 -5.47 -0.72 -10.34
C ASN A 59 -5.71 -1.83 -11.36
N MET A 60 -5.77 -3.09 -10.91
CA MET A 60 -6.09 -4.23 -11.79
C MET A 60 -7.46 -4.10 -12.45
N GLU A 61 -8.47 -3.61 -11.73
CA GLU A 61 -9.81 -3.37 -12.26
C GLU A 61 -9.81 -2.25 -13.32
N LEU A 62 -9.13 -1.13 -13.05
CA LEU A 62 -8.94 -0.05 -14.00
C LEU A 62 -8.24 -0.52 -15.29
N TYR A 63 -7.18 -1.33 -15.15
CA TYR A 63 -6.52 -1.96 -16.30
C TYR A 63 -7.48 -2.80 -17.14
N LYS A 64 -8.33 -3.60 -16.48
CA LYS A 64 -9.34 -4.42 -17.17
C LYS A 64 -10.35 -3.54 -17.91
N MET A 65 -10.84 -2.47 -17.29
CA MET A 65 -11.79 -1.54 -17.91
C MET A 65 -11.20 -0.81 -19.12
N ILE A 66 -9.96 -0.33 -19.01
CA ILE A 66 -9.25 0.33 -20.13
C ILE A 66 -9.09 -0.65 -21.31
N ASN A 67 -8.69 -1.89 -21.04
CA ASN A 67 -8.52 -2.90 -22.08
C ASN A 67 -9.85 -3.23 -22.79
N LEU A 68 -10.95 -3.34 -22.04
CA LEU A 68 -12.30 -3.54 -22.60
C LEU A 68 -12.71 -2.35 -23.48
N CYS A 69 -12.57 -1.13 -22.97
CA CYS A 69 -12.89 0.08 -23.71
C CYS A 69 -12.05 0.21 -25.00
N ARG A 70 -10.77 -0.17 -24.94
CA ARG A 70 -9.89 -0.21 -26.12
C ARG A 70 -10.40 -1.18 -27.17
N GLN A 71 -10.84 -2.37 -26.75
CA GLN A 71 -11.39 -3.39 -27.65
C GLN A 71 -12.68 -2.89 -28.32
N GLU A 72 -13.61 -2.34 -27.55
CA GLU A 72 -14.86 -1.78 -28.07
C GLU A 72 -14.62 -0.65 -29.06
N ASN A 73 -13.70 0.27 -28.76
CA ASN A 73 -13.34 1.36 -29.67
C ASN A 73 -12.74 0.85 -30.99
N MET A 74 -11.90 -0.20 -30.95
CA MET A 74 -11.38 -0.82 -32.17
C MET A 74 -12.51 -1.42 -33.02
N ASP A 75 -13.47 -2.10 -32.39
CA ASP A 75 -14.57 -2.74 -33.10
C ASP A 75 -15.58 -1.72 -33.66
N LEU A 76 -15.83 -0.61 -32.95
CA LEU A 76 -16.61 0.52 -33.46
C LEU A 76 -15.91 1.19 -34.64
N ASN A 77 -14.61 1.47 -34.55
CA ASN A 77 -13.86 2.09 -35.64
C ASN A 77 -13.88 1.21 -36.91
N LYS A 78 -13.76 -0.12 -36.77
CA LYS A 78 -13.94 -1.06 -37.89
C LYS A 78 -15.33 -0.94 -38.54
N LYS A 79 -16.40 -0.88 -37.74
CA LYS A 79 -17.78 -0.72 -38.24
C LYS A 79 -18.02 0.62 -38.94
N VAL A 80 -17.46 1.72 -38.42
CA VAL A 80 -17.52 3.05 -39.07
C VAL A 80 -16.81 3.04 -40.43
N ASN A 81 -15.66 2.38 -40.53
CA ASN A 81 -14.93 2.27 -41.79
C ASN A 81 -15.66 1.36 -42.80
N ALA A 82 -16.29 0.28 -42.35
CA ALA A 82 -17.09 -0.59 -43.21
C ALA A 82 -18.35 0.12 -43.78
N THR A 83 -18.98 0.99 -42.99
CA THR A 83 -20.15 1.77 -43.43
C THR A 83 -19.80 2.94 -44.34
N LYS A 84 -18.61 3.55 -44.19
CA LYS A 84 -18.06 4.53 -45.16
C LYS A 84 -17.80 3.92 -46.54
N GLY A 85 -17.46 2.64 -46.62
CA GLY A 85 -17.24 1.93 -47.89
C GLY A 85 -18.51 1.65 -48.71
N PHE A 86 -19.70 1.78 -48.12
CA PHE A 86 -20.98 1.47 -48.80
C PHE A 86 -21.70 2.72 -49.34
N LYS A 87 -21.34 3.94 -48.88
CA LYS A 87 -21.85 5.20 -49.45
C LYS A 87 -20.87 5.74 -50.48
N GLY A 88 -20.95 5.21 -51.71
CA GLY A 88 -20.34 5.83 -52.89
C GLY A 88 -21.02 7.17 -53.17
N GLY A 89 -20.33 8.28 -52.92
CA GLY A 89 -20.81 9.64 -53.20
C GLY A 89 -19.84 10.72 -52.72
N SER A 90 -18.87 11.04 -53.57
CA SER A 90 -18.00 12.22 -53.62
C SER A 90 -18.01 13.21 -52.45
N THR A 91 -16.90 13.33 -51.71
CA THR A 91 -16.34 14.64 -51.30
C THR A 91 -14.90 14.49 -50.79
N SER A 92 -14.04 15.35 -51.32
CA SER A 92 -12.65 15.56 -50.92
C SER A 92 -12.56 15.96 -49.44
N THR A 93 -11.85 15.18 -48.62
CA THR A 93 -11.24 15.68 -47.38
C THR A 93 -10.02 14.84 -47.01
N ASN A 94 -8.86 15.51 -47.01
CA ASN A 94 -7.57 15.15 -46.43
C ASN A 94 -7.60 13.94 -45.48
N SER A 95 -6.97 12.85 -45.91
CA SER A 95 -6.79 11.63 -45.11
C SER A 95 -5.69 11.83 -44.05
N GLY A 96 -5.97 12.67 -43.06
CA GLY A 96 -5.36 12.52 -41.75
C GLY A 96 -5.97 11.28 -41.12
N SER A 97 -5.24 10.16 -41.13
CA SER A 97 -5.57 9.01 -40.29
C SER A 97 -5.88 9.53 -38.88
N PRO A 98 -7.01 9.16 -38.24
CA PRO A 98 -7.22 9.51 -36.84
C PRO A 98 -6.04 8.91 -36.07
N VAL A 99 -5.13 9.76 -35.60
CA VAL A 99 -4.01 9.34 -34.76
C VAL A 99 -4.61 8.86 -33.46
N THR A 100 -4.83 7.55 -33.35
CA THR A 100 -5.17 6.93 -32.08
C THR A 100 -3.95 7.00 -31.20
N ILE A 101 -3.93 7.95 -30.25
CA ILE A 101 -2.89 8.02 -29.23
C ILE A 101 -3.14 6.87 -28.27
N TYR A 102 -2.38 5.78 -28.41
CA TYR A 102 -2.39 4.67 -27.46
C TYR A 102 -1.51 5.06 -26.27
N LEU A 103 -2.13 5.28 -25.11
CA LEU A 103 -1.38 5.38 -23.86
C LEU A 103 -0.92 3.95 -23.49
N GLU A 104 0.37 3.63 -23.71
CA GLU A 104 0.96 2.39 -23.22
C GLU A 104 1.21 2.50 -21.71
N LEU A 105 0.34 1.87 -20.93
CA LEU A 105 0.52 1.72 -19.49
C LEU A 105 1.28 0.41 -19.20
N SER A 106 2.30 0.46 -18.34
CA SER A 106 3.03 -0.74 -17.92
C SER A 106 2.13 -1.67 -17.10
N PRO A 107 2.14 -3.00 -17.33
CA PRO A 107 1.28 -3.92 -16.59
C PRO A 107 1.51 -3.82 -15.06
N PRO A 108 0.47 -4.04 -14.24
CA PRO A 108 0.60 -3.97 -12.79
C PRO A 108 1.61 -5.03 -12.32
N GLN A 109 2.71 -4.57 -11.72
CA GLN A 109 3.73 -5.45 -11.16
C GLN A 109 3.21 -6.06 -9.86
N GLN A 110 2.95 -7.38 -9.87
CA GLN A 110 2.69 -8.15 -8.66
C GLN A 110 4.01 -8.38 -7.93
N LYS A 111 4.43 -7.46 -7.06
CA LYS A 111 5.55 -7.76 -6.17
C LYS A 111 5.26 -7.34 -4.73
N ILE A 112 4.58 -8.23 -4.03
CA ILE A 112 4.85 -8.52 -2.61
C ILE A 112 4.76 -10.04 -2.44
N SER A 113 5.78 -10.76 -2.92
CA SER A 113 5.96 -12.20 -2.67
C SER A 113 7.19 -12.45 -1.79
N GLY A 114 7.56 -11.50 -0.92
CA GLY A 114 8.85 -11.57 -0.21
C GLY A 114 8.86 -11.08 1.24
N MET A 115 7.72 -10.90 1.89
CA MET A 115 7.66 -10.67 3.35
C MET A 115 6.58 -11.53 4.01
N HIS A 116 6.38 -12.73 3.48
CA HIS A 116 5.83 -13.82 4.26
C HIS A 116 7.04 -14.60 4.76
N GLU A 117 7.19 -14.67 6.07
CA GLU A 117 8.08 -15.48 6.91
C GLU A 117 8.69 -14.57 7.99
N ASP A 118 8.35 -14.89 9.23
CA ASP A 118 8.82 -14.29 10.50
C ASP A 118 8.15 -12.99 10.98
N PHE A 119 6.83 -13.06 11.20
CA PHE A 119 6.26 -12.37 12.36
C PHE A 119 6.45 -13.27 13.58
N PRO A 120 7.07 -12.80 14.69
CA PRO A 120 7.11 -13.58 15.91
C PRO A 120 5.69 -13.73 16.46
N THR A 121 5.11 -14.92 16.31
CA THR A 121 3.98 -15.37 17.14
C THR A 121 4.50 -15.53 18.56
N LEU A 122 4.05 -14.67 19.47
CA LEU A 122 4.27 -14.81 20.89
C LEU A 122 3.37 -15.93 21.44
N GLY A 123 3.97 -17.10 21.68
CA GLY A 123 3.59 -18.07 22.69
C GLY A 123 4.70 -18.15 23.74
#